data_AF-B0Y558-F1
#
_entry.id   AF-B0Y558-F1
#
_cell.length_a   1.000
_cell.length_b   1.000
_cell.length_c   1.000
_cell.angle_alpha   90.00
_cell.angle_beta   90.00
_cell.angle_gamma   90.00
#
_symmetry.space_group_name_H-M   'P 1'
#
loop_
_entity.id
_entity.type
_entity.pdbx_description
1 polymer ?
#
loop_
_entity_poly.entity_id
_entity_poly.type
_entity_poly.pdbx_seq_one_letter_code
_entity_poly.pdbx_strand_id
1 'polypeptide(L)'
;MYSGDIQTCLGIPIPMSMKDLVRAPPVCLPTRGDQETIEILEKFGKALLRPEDEVAQAQNLAAGFSDIVVLLERPRHRRDHKFDVSFEDFVKSCKTLLALDELIRFATKGARSIYTVTVLDAFSYQPDKYATEQDKQCHEVLAQILRAKKPKVILRCHRGAYCDEWLKQVELPGENYRLGRKEICIVNDHTTVVLQSFHPSCAGLIDVPLCGSILGIDVPVCSAGNSGRNKKAVPQKWRKKTRGHSQV
;
A
#
# COMPACT_ATOMS: atom_id res chain seq x y z
N MET A 1 33.78 20.06 1.65
CA MET A 1 33.32 18.67 1.87
C MET A 1 31.79 18.70 1.90
N TYR A 2 31.14 18.26 0.82
CA TYR A 2 29.69 18.13 0.81
C TYR A 2 29.36 16.82 1.54
N SER A 3 28.90 16.93 2.78
CA SER A 3 28.14 15.84 3.41
C SER A 3 26.80 15.79 2.70
N GLY A 4 26.77 15.13 1.54
CA GLY A 4 25.55 14.92 0.80
C GLY A 4 24.73 13.91 1.58
N ASP A 5 23.82 14.40 2.44
CA ASP A 5 22.84 13.55 3.10
C ASP A 5 22.17 12.69 2.03
N ILE A 6 22.43 11.38 2.11
CA ILE A 6 21.81 10.42 1.21
C ILE A 6 20.34 10.41 1.57
N GLN A 7 19.55 11.15 0.79
CA GLN A 7 18.11 11.16 0.96
C GLN A 7 17.59 9.74 0.72
N THR A 8 16.84 9.23 1.69
CA THR A 8 16.18 7.92 1.60
C THR A 8 14.66 8.10 1.51
N CYS A 9 13.99 7.14 0.90
CA CYS A 9 12.53 6.98 0.91
C CYS A 9 12.25 5.51 1.24
N LEU A 10 11.44 5.24 2.28
CA LEU A 10 11.19 3.86 2.74
C LEU A 10 12.47 3.12 3.13
N GLY A 11 13.48 3.84 3.62
CA GLY A 11 14.81 3.29 3.90
C GLY A 11 15.68 2.98 2.68
N ILE A 12 15.20 3.26 1.46
CA ILE A 12 15.93 3.03 0.21
C ILE A 12 16.64 4.33 -0.21
N PRO A 13 17.96 4.31 -0.49
CA PRO A 13 18.68 5.44 -1.07
C PRO A 13 18.05 5.87 -2.40
N ILE A 14 17.74 7.16 -2.54
CA ILE A 14 17.15 7.70 -3.76
C ILE A 14 18.26 7.96 -4.79
N PRO A 15 18.23 7.33 -5.98
CA PRO A 15 19.18 7.64 -7.04
C PRO A 15 19.08 9.10 -7.45
N MET A 16 20.21 9.75 -7.74
CA MET A 16 20.24 11.16 -8.16
C MET A 16 19.37 11.41 -9.39
N SER A 17 19.29 10.45 -10.31
CA SER A 17 18.43 10.52 -11.51
C SER A 17 16.94 10.61 -11.21
N MET A 18 16.48 10.17 -10.04
CA MET A 18 15.07 10.25 -9.64
C MET A 18 14.71 11.60 -9.01
N LYS A 19 15.69 12.36 -8.48
CA LYS A 19 15.43 13.65 -7.82
C LYS A 19 14.76 14.67 -8.76
N ASP A 20 15.09 14.59 -10.05
CA ASP A 20 14.55 15.47 -11.08
C ASP A 20 13.17 15.02 -11.60
N LEU A 21 12.80 13.74 -11.41
CA LEU A 21 11.49 13.21 -11.79
C LEU A 21 10.39 13.65 -10.83
N VAL A 22 10.74 13.87 -9.56
CA VAL A 22 9.77 14.30 -8.56
C VAL A 22 9.32 15.73 -8.85
N ARG A 23 8.01 15.95 -8.95
CA ARG A 23 7.43 17.28 -9.22
C ARG A 23 6.41 17.63 -8.15
N ALA A 24 6.37 18.91 -7.78
CA ALA A 24 5.27 19.43 -6.99
C ALA A 24 3.98 19.28 -7.82
N PRO A 25 2.95 18.61 -7.29
CA PRO A 25 1.67 18.50 -7.99
C PRO A 25 0.98 19.87 -8.02
N PRO A 26 0.04 20.07 -8.95
CA PRO A 26 -0.77 21.28 -8.98
C PRO A 26 -1.56 21.45 -7.67
N VAL A 27 -1.89 22.70 -7.36
CA VAL A 27 -2.76 23.03 -6.23
C VAL A 27 -4.15 22.42 -6.48
N CYS A 28 -4.68 21.71 -5.49
CA CYS A 28 -6.03 21.20 -5.49
C CYS A 28 -6.86 21.97 -4.46
N LEU A 29 -8.09 22.32 -4.83
CA LEU A 29 -9.02 23.01 -3.95
C LEU A 29 -10.01 22.01 -3.36
N PRO A 30 -10.49 22.23 -2.11
CA PRO A 30 -11.58 21.44 -1.55
C PRO A 30 -12.81 21.47 -2.46
N THR A 31 -13.49 20.35 -2.53
CA THR A 31 -14.70 20.13 -3.30
C THR A 31 -15.83 19.69 -2.38
N ARG A 32 -17.09 19.82 -2.85
CA ARG A 32 -18.24 19.28 -2.12
C ARG A 32 -18.13 17.76 -1.88
N GLY A 33 -17.53 17.03 -2.82
CA GLY A 33 -17.28 15.59 -2.69
C GLY A 33 -16.35 15.23 -1.53
N ASP A 34 -15.45 16.15 -1.13
CA ASP A 34 -14.57 15.93 0.03
C ASP A 34 -15.38 15.92 1.33
N GLN A 35 -16.32 16.85 1.48
CA GLN A 35 -17.22 16.89 2.64
C GLN A 35 -18.20 15.71 2.65
N GLU A 36 -18.81 15.38 1.49
CA GLU A 36 -19.73 14.24 1.38
C GLU A 36 -19.04 12.92 1.75
N THR A 37 -17.75 12.77 1.44
CA THR A 37 -16.96 11.59 1.82
C THR A 37 -16.93 11.40 3.35
N ILE A 38 -16.72 12.48 4.11
CA ILE A 38 -16.67 12.45 5.58
C ILE A 38 -18.03 12.05 6.16
N GLU A 39 -19.12 12.59 5.60
CA GLU A 39 -20.50 12.29 6.02
C GLU A 39 -20.89 10.83 5.72
N ILE A 40 -20.51 10.32 4.54
CA ILE A 40 -20.74 8.91 4.16
C ILE A 40 -20.03 7.98 5.14
N LEU A 41 -18.75 8.24 5.45
CA LEU A 41 -17.97 7.42 6.39
C LEU A 41 -18.52 7.50 7.82
N GLU A 42 -18.97 8.67 8.26
CA GLU A 42 -19.61 8.85 9.57
C GLU A 42 -20.87 8.00 9.70
N LYS A 43 -21.76 8.14 8.72
CA LYS A 43 -23.05 7.44 8.69
C LYS A 43 -22.83 5.93 8.65
N PHE A 44 -21.89 5.47 7.83
CA PHE A 44 -21.57 4.05 7.72
C PHE A 44 -20.95 3.49 9.01
N GLY A 45 -20.00 4.21 9.61
CA GLY A 45 -19.38 3.83 10.87
C GLY A 45 -20.40 3.71 12.02
N LYS A 46 -21.31 4.69 12.14
CA LYS A 46 -22.41 4.67 13.12
C LYS A 46 -23.38 3.51 12.88
N ALA A 47 -23.73 3.22 11.62
CA ALA A 47 -24.59 2.10 11.27
C ALA A 47 -23.97 0.74 11.66
N LEU A 48 -22.64 0.63 11.62
CA LEU A 48 -21.88 -0.53 12.08
C LEU A 48 -21.55 -0.52 13.57
N LEU A 49 -22.08 0.45 14.34
CA LEU A 49 -21.81 0.63 15.78
C LEU A 49 -20.32 0.71 16.10
N ARG A 50 -19.54 1.36 15.22
CA ARG A 50 -18.09 1.51 15.42
C ARG A 50 -17.78 2.58 16.47
N PRO A 51 -16.71 2.38 17.26
CA PRO A 51 -16.21 3.41 18.18
C PRO A 51 -15.97 4.75 17.48
N GLU A 52 -16.27 5.85 18.16
CA GLU A 52 -16.17 7.20 17.59
C GLU A 52 -14.75 7.54 17.10
N ASP A 53 -13.73 7.04 17.79
CA ASP A 53 -12.33 7.27 17.41
C ASP A 53 -11.92 6.48 16.16
N GLU A 54 -12.44 5.27 15.95
CA GLU A 54 -12.27 4.55 14.68
C GLU A 54 -12.88 5.30 13.51
N VAL A 55 -14.09 5.85 13.71
CA VAL A 55 -14.76 6.69 12.71
C VAL A 55 -13.94 7.96 12.45
N ALA A 56 -13.46 8.62 13.50
CA ALA A 56 -12.65 9.84 13.37
C ALA A 56 -11.34 9.58 12.60
N GLN A 57 -10.64 8.47 12.85
CA GLN A 57 -9.40 8.16 12.11
C GLN A 57 -9.68 7.81 10.65
N ALA A 58 -10.78 7.11 10.34
CA ALA A 58 -11.19 6.87 8.96
C ALA A 58 -11.52 8.19 8.23
N GLN A 59 -12.20 9.11 8.91
CA GLN A 59 -12.46 10.46 8.39
C GLN A 59 -11.18 11.25 8.16
N ASN A 60 -10.22 11.22 9.11
CA ASN A 60 -8.93 11.89 8.97
C ASN A 60 -8.14 11.38 7.76
N LEU A 61 -8.13 10.06 7.53
CA LEU A 61 -7.53 9.47 6.33
C LEU A 61 -8.24 9.91 5.04
N ALA A 62 -9.56 10.08 5.09
CA ALA A 62 -10.36 10.44 3.93
C ALA A 62 -10.45 11.96 3.64
N ALA A 63 -10.01 12.80 4.57
CA ALA A 63 -10.10 14.26 4.54
C ALA A 63 -9.19 14.93 3.50
N GLY A 64 -8.30 14.17 2.86
CA GLY A 64 -7.48 14.67 1.76
C GLY A 64 -8.29 15.17 0.57
N PHE A 65 -7.61 15.78 -0.39
CA PHE A 65 -8.27 16.32 -1.58
C PHE A 65 -8.74 15.23 -2.55
N SER A 66 -9.62 15.61 -3.47
CA SER A 66 -10.17 14.73 -4.50
C SER A 66 -9.21 14.36 -5.60
N ASP A 67 -8.09 15.05 -5.81
CA ASP A 67 -7.19 14.76 -6.94
C ASP A 67 -6.61 13.34 -6.93
N ILE A 68 -6.19 12.85 -5.76
CA ILE A 68 -5.59 11.52 -5.58
C ILE A 68 -6.31 10.77 -4.46
N VAL A 69 -6.80 9.57 -4.78
CA VAL A 69 -7.35 8.62 -3.82
C VAL A 69 -6.50 7.35 -3.79
N VAL A 70 -6.02 6.95 -2.62
CA VAL A 70 -5.30 5.70 -2.38
C VAL A 70 -6.25 4.68 -1.78
N LEU A 71 -6.36 3.51 -2.39
CA LEU A 71 -7.19 2.40 -1.92
C LEU A 71 -6.32 1.33 -1.28
N LEU A 72 -6.40 1.23 0.04
CA LEU A 72 -5.87 0.13 0.83
C LEU A 72 -6.93 -0.98 0.96
N GLU A 73 -6.53 -2.13 1.50
CA GLU A 73 -7.43 -3.27 1.64
C GLU A 73 -8.36 -3.11 2.85
N ARG A 74 -7.80 -3.29 4.05
CA ARG A 74 -8.51 -3.36 5.32
C ARG A 74 -7.77 -2.54 6.38
N PRO A 75 -8.49 -1.92 7.33
CA PRO A 75 -7.86 -1.28 8.48
C PRO A 75 -7.16 -2.33 9.37
N ARG A 76 -6.20 -1.87 10.17
CA ARG A 76 -5.61 -2.69 11.24
C ARG A 76 -6.65 -2.96 12.32
N HIS A 77 -6.56 -4.13 12.96
CA HIS A 77 -7.40 -4.41 14.10
C HIS A 77 -7.04 -3.51 15.28
N ARG A 78 -8.05 -2.98 15.98
CA ARG A 78 -7.88 -2.19 17.22
C ARG A 78 -7.00 -2.81 18.31
N ARG A 79 -6.88 -4.15 18.33
CA ARG A 79 -5.99 -4.86 19.27
C ARG A 79 -4.52 -4.58 18.99
N ASP A 80 -4.19 -4.27 17.74
CA ASP A 80 -2.82 -4.12 17.24
C ASP A 80 -2.48 -2.67 16.87
N HIS A 81 -3.47 -1.78 16.83
CA HIS A 81 -3.30 -0.38 16.43
C HIS A 81 -4.26 0.51 17.23
N LYS A 82 -3.71 1.54 17.88
CA LYS A 82 -4.47 2.46 18.74
C LYS A 82 -5.17 3.52 17.89
N PHE A 83 -6.43 3.78 18.17
CA PHE A 83 -7.27 4.77 17.48
C PHE A 83 -7.53 6.01 18.34
N ASP A 84 -7.43 5.88 19.67
CA ASP A 84 -7.63 6.89 20.71
C ASP A 84 -6.39 7.79 20.91
N VAL A 85 -5.78 8.20 19.80
CA VAL A 85 -4.55 9.00 19.77
C VAL A 85 -4.66 10.11 18.73
N SER A 86 -3.69 11.02 18.71
CA SER A 86 -3.60 12.03 17.65
C SER A 86 -3.49 11.36 16.28
N PHE A 87 -3.96 12.01 15.21
CA PHE A 87 -3.83 11.46 13.86
C PHE A 87 -2.36 11.24 13.47
N GLU A 88 -1.45 12.09 13.95
CA GLU A 88 -0.01 11.93 13.73
C GLU A 88 0.53 10.64 14.35
N ASP A 89 0.18 10.37 15.62
CA ASP A 89 0.60 9.14 16.30
C ASP A 89 -0.08 7.90 15.73
N PHE A 90 -1.33 8.03 15.29
CA PHE A 90 -2.06 6.99 14.58
C PHE A 90 -1.32 6.58 13.30
N VAL A 91 -0.90 7.54 12.46
CA VAL A 91 -0.12 7.26 11.25
C VAL A 91 1.24 6.66 11.59
N LYS A 92 1.99 7.25 12.52
CA LYS A 92 3.35 6.81 12.89
C LYS A 92 3.38 5.39 13.46
N SER A 93 2.35 5.01 14.23
CA SER A 93 2.26 3.68 14.83
C SER A 93 1.89 2.58 13.82
N CYS A 94 1.38 2.92 12.64
CA CYS A 94 1.09 1.97 11.57
C CYS A 94 2.14 2.00 10.47
N LYS A 95 2.95 0.94 10.38
CA LYS A 95 4.01 0.81 9.35
C LYS A 95 3.52 1.04 7.92
N THR A 96 2.29 0.60 7.59
CA THR A 96 1.70 0.80 6.26
C THR A 96 1.41 2.27 5.99
N LEU A 97 0.80 2.97 6.95
CA LEU A 97 0.43 4.39 6.79
C LEU A 97 1.68 5.28 6.82
N LEU A 98 2.66 4.96 7.66
CA LEU A 98 3.95 5.63 7.68
C LEU A 98 4.68 5.48 6.33
N ALA A 99 4.76 4.26 5.80
CA ALA A 99 5.33 4.04 4.48
C ALA A 99 4.56 4.79 3.38
N LEU A 100 3.23 4.81 3.45
CA LEU A 100 2.43 5.58 2.51
C LEU A 100 2.73 7.08 2.58
N ASP A 101 2.83 7.65 3.79
CA ASP A 101 3.17 9.07 3.98
C ASP A 101 4.57 9.40 3.44
N GLU A 102 5.58 8.60 3.76
CA GLU A 102 6.94 8.75 3.24
C GLU A 102 6.97 8.70 1.71
N LEU A 103 6.25 7.75 1.10
CA LEU A 103 6.17 7.61 -0.34
C LEU A 103 5.50 8.84 -1.00
N ILE A 104 4.38 9.32 -0.45
CA ILE A 104 3.67 10.50 -0.97
C ILE A 104 4.54 11.74 -0.87
N ARG A 105 5.16 11.97 0.29
CA ARG A 105 6.07 13.10 0.49
C ARG A 105 7.25 13.02 -0.48
N PHE A 106 7.85 11.84 -0.61
CA PHE A 106 8.92 11.65 -1.57
C PHE A 106 8.48 11.95 -3.00
N ALA A 107 7.38 11.34 -3.47
CA ALA A 107 6.89 11.47 -4.84
C ALA A 107 6.41 12.89 -5.22
N THR A 108 6.22 13.77 -4.23
CA THR A 108 5.71 15.13 -4.43
C THR A 108 6.67 16.24 -3.98
N LYS A 109 7.93 15.91 -3.67
CA LYS A 109 8.91 16.85 -3.06
C LYS A 109 8.38 17.51 -1.77
N GLY A 110 7.63 16.75 -0.99
CA GLY A 110 7.03 17.19 0.28
C GLY A 110 5.79 18.07 0.12
N ALA A 111 5.35 18.37 -1.11
CA ALA A 111 4.17 19.19 -1.36
C ALA A 111 2.86 18.51 -0.94
N ARG A 112 2.84 17.17 -0.88
CA ARG A 112 1.73 16.37 -0.35
C ARG A 112 2.23 15.44 0.74
N SER A 113 1.29 15.01 1.55
CA SER A 113 1.43 14.02 2.61
C SER A 113 0.12 13.25 2.77
N ILE A 114 0.09 12.24 3.63
CA ILE A 114 -1.13 11.50 3.98
C ILE A 114 -2.26 12.39 4.53
N TYR A 115 -1.93 13.58 5.05
CA TYR A 115 -2.90 14.58 5.53
C TYR A 115 -3.64 15.29 4.39
N THR A 116 -3.10 15.23 3.17
CA THR A 116 -3.61 15.99 2.02
C THR A 116 -4.07 15.07 0.89
N VAL A 117 -3.76 13.78 0.96
CA VAL A 117 -4.17 12.76 0.01
C VAL A 117 -5.24 11.91 0.66
N THR A 118 -6.27 11.57 -0.11
CA THR A 118 -7.35 10.74 0.42
C THR A 118 -6.92 9.29 0.48
N VAL A 119 -7.04 8.66 1.64
CA VAL A 119 -6.77 7.23 1.84
C VAL A 119 -8.06 6.56 2.31
N LEU A 120 -8.44 5.48 1.63
CA LEU A 120 -9.65 4.70 1.93
C LEU A 120 -9.29 3.23 2.01
N ASP A 121 -9.96 2.50 2.91
CA ASP A 121 -9.94 1.05 2.92
C ASP A 121 -11.12 0.50 2.11
N ALA A 122 -10.83 -0.44 1.21
CA ALA A 122 -11.84 -1.13 0.42
C ALA A 122 -12.92 -1.80 1.28
N PHE A 123 -12.49 -2.32 2.44
CA PHE A 123 -13.31 -2.96 3.45
C PHE A 123 -13.34 -2.10 4.72
N SER A 124 -13.83 -0.87 4.58
CA SER A 124 -13.88 0.14 5.65
C SER A 124 -14.48 -0.42 6.95
N TYR A 125 -13.81 -0.18 8.08
CA TYR A 125 -14.16 -0.68 9.42
C TYR A 125 -14.14 -2.20 9.62
N GLN A 126 -13.61 -2.98 8.67
CA GLN A 126 -13.55 -4.44 8.78
C GLN A 126 -12.12 -4.99 8.78
N PRO A 127 -11.47 -5.08 9.95
CA PRO A 127 -10.11 -5.57 10.03
C PRO A 127 -9.96 -7.09 9.81
N ASP A 128 -11.02 -7.87 10.06
CA ASP A 128 -11.00 -9.33 9.89
C ASP A 128 -11.34 -9.72 8.44
N LYS A 129 -10.39 -10.35 7.76
CA LYS A 129 -10.56 -10.82 6.37
C LYS A 129 -11.51 -12.02 6.22
N TYR A 130 -11.82 -12.70 7.33
CA TYR A 130 -12.70 -13.87 7.31
C TYR A 130 -14.17 -13.50 7.56
N ALA A 131 -14.43 -12.33 8.14
CA ALA A 131 -15.77 -11.77 8.30
C ALA A 131 -16.15 -11.04 7.01
N THR A 132 -16.88 -11.71 6.13
CA THR A 132 -17.19 -11.25 4.76
C THR A 132 -18.64 -10.78 4.60
N GLU A 133 -19.43 -10.86 5.66
CA GLU A 133 -20.88 -10.59 5.65
C GLU A 133 -21.20 -9.16 5.23
N GLN A 134 -20.33 -8.21 5.55
CA GLN A 134 -20.51 -6.79 5.22
C GLN A 134 -19.61 -6.33 4.06
N ASP A 135 -18.84 -7.20 3.41
CA ASP A 135 -17.92 -6.84 2.31
C ASP A 135 -18.63 -6.10 1.18
N LYS A 136 -19.81 -6.58 0.79
CA LYS A 136 -20.62 -5.93 -0.25
C LYS A 136 -20.99 -4.50 0.14
N GLN A 137 -21.40 -4.27 1.38
CA GLN A 137 -21.78 -2.94 1.87
C GLN A 137 -20.58 -1.99 1.90
N CYS A 138 -19.40 -2.48 2.31
CA CYS A 138 -18.17 -1.69 2.22
C CYS A 138 -17.86 -1.26 0.78
N HIS A 139 -17.99 -2.18 -0.17
CA HIS A 139 -17.80 -1.89 -1.59
C HIS A 139 -18.84 -0.89 -2.13
N GLU A 140 -20.11 -1.03 -1.75
CA GLU A 140 -21.16 -0.07 -2.13
C GLU A 140 -20.86 1.33 -1.56
N VAL A 141 -20.37 1.43 -0.32
CA VAL A 141 -19.93 2.70 0.30
C VAL A 141 -18.71 3.29 -0.39
N LEU A 142 -17.70 2.48 -0.69
CA LEU A 142 -16.53 2.93 -1.45
C LEU A 142 -16.95 3.46 -2.83
N ALA A 143 -17.86 2.78 -3.52
CA ALA A 143 -18.40 3.23 -4.80
C ALA A 143 -19.08 4.60 -4.68
N GLN A 144 -19.87 4.82 -3.62
CA GLN A 144 -20.51 6.12 -3.34
C GLN A 144 -19.47 7.22 -3.13
N ILE A 145 -18.45 6.96 -2.30
CA ILE A 145 -17.35 7.91 -2.03
C ILE A 145 -16.63 8.29 -3.33
N LEU A 146 -16.24 7.30 -4.15
CA LEU A 146 -15.51 7.57 -5.40
C LEU A 146 -16.36 8.37 -6.40
N ARG A 147 -17.67 8.13 -6.48
CA ARG A 147 -18.58 8.92 -7.32
C ARG A 147 -18.77 10.35 -6.83
N ALA A 148 -18.83 10.55 -5.52
CA ALA A 148 -18.93 11.88 -4.91
C ALA A 148 -17.63 12.68 -5.13
N LYS A 149 -16.49 12.03 -4.85
CA LYS A 149 -15.17 12.66 -4.87
C LYS A 149 -14.62 12.89 -6.27
N LYS A 150 -14.99 12.05 -7.25
CA LYS A 150 -14.56 12.13 -8.66
C LYS A 150 -13.05 12.31 -8.80
N PRO A 151 -12.25 11.34 -8.33
CA PRO A 151 -10.82 11.52 -8.31
C PRO A 151 -10.20 11.59 -9.71
N LYS A 152 -9.12 12.34 -9.87
CA LYS A 152 -8.34 12.31 -11.12
C LYS A 152 -7.52 11.04 -11.21
N VAL A 153 -6.97 10.60 -10.07
CA VAL A 153 -6.18 9.38 -9.96
C VAL A 153 -6.66 8.52 -8.80
N ILE A 154 -6.83 7.23 -9.07
CA ILE A 154 -7.00 6.19 -8.05
C ILE A 154 -5.74 5.34 -8.03
N LEU A 155 -5.04 5.33 -6.90
CA LEU A 155 -3.93 4.42 -6.64
C LEU A 155 -4.45 3.21 -5.86
N ARG A 156 -4.68 2.10 -6.54
CA ARG A 156 -5.13 0.86 -5.91
C ARG A 156 -3.93 0.06 -5.40
N CYS A 157 -3.88 -0.15 -4.10
CA CYS A 157 -2.78 -0.80 -3.39
C CYS A 157 -3.13 -2.21 -2.85
N HIS A 158 -4.27 -2.77 -3.25
CA HIS A 158 -4.66 -4.15 -2.92
C HIS A 158 -5.05 -4.92 -4.19
N ARG A 159 -5.22 -6.24 -4.06
CA ARG A 159 -5.58 -7.13 -5.18
C ARG A 159 -6.92 -7.84 -5.01
N GLY A 160 -7.55 -7.74 -3.84
CA GLY A 160 -8.86 -8.35 -3.58
C GLY A 160 -9.93 -7.87 -4.55
N ALA A 161 -10.75 -8.80 -5.04
CA ALA A 161 -11.86 -8.51 -5.95
C ALA A 161 -12.98 -7.77 -5.23
N TYR A 162 -13.69 -6.93 -5.96
CA TYR A 162 -14.85 -6.20 -5.48
C TYR A 162 -16.14 -6.99 -5.75
N CYS A 163 -17.03 -6.98 -4.76
CA CYS A 163 -18.38 -7.52 -4.89
C CYS A 163 -19.34 -6.57 -5.60
N ASP A 164 -19.08 -5.26 -5.54
CA ASP A 164 -19.89 -4.24 -6.21
C ASP A 164 -19.55 -4.19 -7.71
N GLU A 165 -20.57 -4.32 -8.56
CA GLU A 165 -20.39 -4.38 -10.02
C GLU A 165 -19.80 -3.08 -10.59
N TRP A 166 -20.11 -1.92 -10.00
CA TRP A 166 -19.56 -0.67 -10.49
C TRP A 166 -18.07 -0.54 -10.13
N LEU A 167 -17.63 -1.03 -8.97
CA LEU A 167 -16.22 -1.03 -8.58
C LEU A 167 -15.37 -1.99 -9.41
N LYS A 168 -15.93 -3.02 -10.02
CA LYS A 168 -15.17 -3.92 -10.91
C LYS A 168 -14.45 -3.19 -12.04
N GLN A 169 -14.94 -2.02 -12.47
CA GLN A 169 -14.25 -1.23 -13.48
C GLN A 169 -12.89 -0.66 -12.99
N VAL A 170 -12.73 -0.48 -11.67
CA VAL A 170 -11.50 -0.04 -10.99
C VAL A 170 -10.51 -1.20 -10.83
N GLU A 171 -10.93 -2.43 -11.07
CA GLU A 171 -10.03 -3.57 -11.04
C GLU A 171 -9.06 -3.56 -12.20
N LEU A 172 -7.83 -3.93 -11.88
CA LEU A 172 -6.73 -4.11 -12.80
C LEU A 172 -6.05 -5.45 -12.48
N PRO A 173 -5.75 -6.28 -13.48
CA PRO A 173 -5.00 -7.50 -13.27
C PRO A 173 -3.59 -7.11 -12.78
N GLY A 174 -3.31 -7.38 -11.52
CA GLY A 174 -2.01 -7.14 -10.91
C GLY A 174 -1.07 -8.31 -11.18
N GLU A 175 -0.61 -8.47 -12.41
CA GLU A 175 0.32 -9.55 -12.78
C GLU A 175 1.79 -9.12 -12.65
N ASN A 176 2.63 -10.02 -12.13
CA ASN A 176 4.09 -9.95 -12.22
C ASN A 176 4.75 -8.65 -11.74
N TYR A 177 4.21 -8.01 -10.71
CA TYR A 177 4.76 -6.76 -10.18
C TYR A 177 4.87 -5.63 -11.22
N ARG A 178 4.00 -5.64 -12.23
CA ARG A 178 3.89 -4.54 -13.19
C ARG A 178 2.87 -3.51 -12.72
N LEU A 179 3.20 -2.24 -12.90
CA LEU A 179 2.25 -1.15 -12.71
C LEU A 179 1.15 -1.30 -13.77
N GLY A 180 -0.08 -1.56 -13.32
CA GLY A 180 -1.25 -1.54 -14.19
C GLY A 180 -1.76 -0.11 -14.33
N ARG A 181 -2.20 0.28 -15.52
CA ARG A 181 -2.87 1.56 -15.77
C ARG A 181 -4.12 1.34 -16.61
N LYS A 182 -5.22 1.99 -16.22
CA LYS A 182 -6.47 2.03 -16.99
C LYS A 182 -7.15 3.36 -16.78
N GLU A 183 -7.85 3.83 -17.79
CA GLU A 183 -8.69 5.02 -17.70
C GLU A 183 -10.15 4.57 -17.65
N ILE A 184 -10.91 5.18 -16.75
CA ILE A 184 -12.33 4.90 -16.52
C ILE A 184 -13.11 6.22 -16.47
N CYS A 185 -14.41 6.15 -16.74
CA CYS A 185 -15.31 7.28 -16.58
C CYS A 185 -16.16 7.07 -15.33
N ILE A 186 -15.99 7.91 -14.30
CA ILE A 186 -16.69 7.75 -13.02
C ILE A 186 -18.11 8.32 -13.08
N VAL A 187 -18.27 9.57 -13.50
CA VAL A 187 -19.55 10.29 -13.67
C VAL A 187 -19.37 11.40 -14.71
N ASN A 188 -20.34 11.58 -15.63
CA ASN A 188 -20.49 12.74 -16.54
C ASN A 188 -19.16 13.28 -17.10
N ASP A 189 -18.55 12.55 -18.02
CA ASP A 189 -17.30 12.93 -18.71
C ASP A 189 -16.06 13.15 -17.83
N HIS A 190 -16.12 12.81 -16.53
CA HIS A 190 -14.95 12.83 -15.66
C HIS A 190 -14.13 11.54 -15.83
N THR A 191 -13.00 11.68 -16.51
CA THR A 191 -12.01 10.61 -16.66
C THR A 191 -11.12 10.49 -15.43
N THR A 192 -11.01 9.28 -14.92
CA THR A 192 -10.13 8.90 -13.82
C THR A 192 -9.10 7.90 -14.30
N VAL A 193 -7.83 8.14 -13.94
CA VAL A 193 -6.75 7.19 -14.17
C VAL A 193 -6.66 6.26 -12.95
N VAL A 194 -6.83 4.97 -13.16
CA VAL A 194 -6.59 3.94 -12.16
C VAL A 194 -5.19 3.37 -12.34
N LEU A 195 -4.42 3.35 -11.26
CA LEU A 195 -3.09 2.77 -11.19
C LEU A 195 -3.09 1.61 -10.20
N GLN A 196 -2.70 0.41 -10.65
CA GLN A 196 -2.48 -0.73 -9.76
C GLN A 196 -1.05 -0.72 -9.27
N SER A 197 -0.89 -0.62 -7.95
CA SER A 197 0.40 -0.64 -7.25
C SER A 197 0.47 -1.79 -6.23
N PHE A 198 1.61 -1.88 -5.56
CA PHE A 198 1.81 -2.77 -4.41
C PHE A 198 1.19 -2.20 -3.15
N HIS A 199 0.90 -3.10 -2.21
CA HIS A 199 0.54 -2.69 -0.87
C HIS A 199 1.77 -2.07 -0.17
N PRO A 200 1.67 -0.88 0.45
CA PRO A 200 2.82 -0.22 1.09
C PRO A 200 3.51 -1.07 2.17
N SER A 201 2.80 -2.02 2.79
CA SER A 201 3.41 -2.94 3.76
C SER A 201 4.50 -3.84 3.15
N CYS A 202 4.52 -4.04 1.83
CA CYS A 202 5.55 -4.82 1.14
C CYS A 202 6.86 -4.04 0.99
N ALA A 203 6.84 -2.71 1.06
CA ALA A 203 8.05 -1.90 0.85
C ALA A 203 9.06 -1.98 2.02
N GLY A 204 8.61 -2.36 3.22
CA GLY A 204 9.47 -2.54 4.39
C GLY A 204 10.05 -3.95 4.55
N LEU A 205 9.83 -4.86 3.60
CA LEU A 205 10.31 -6.25 3.62
C LEU A 205 11.49 -6.47 2.66
N ILE A 206 12.45 -5.54 2.60
CA ILE A 206 13.65 -5.70 1.76
C ILE A 206 14.67 -6.58 2.48
N ASP A 207 14.32 -7.85 2.63
CA ASP A 207 15.23 -9.00 2.61
C ASP A 207 14.75 -10.01 1.53
N VAL A 208 13.97 -9.53 0.55
CA VAL A 208 13.68 -10.30 -0.65
C VAL A 208 14.80 -10.01 -1.66
N PRO A 209 15.62 -11.00 -2.06
CA PRO A 209 16.56 -10.79 -3.14
C PRO A 209 15.74 -10.42 -4.38
N LEU A 210 15.91 -9.20 -4.87
CA LEU A 210 15.43 -8.77 -6.19
C LEU A 210 16.25 -9.52 -7.25
N CYS A 211 16.06 -10.82 -7.35
CA CYS A 211 16.50 -11.61 -8.48
C CYS A 211 15.43 -11.49 -9.56
N GLY A 212 15.41 -10.33 -10.21
CA GLY A 212 14.53 -10.02 -11.32
C GLY A 212 15.19 -8.93 -12.13
N SER A 213 15.74 -9.33 -13.27
CA SER A 213 16.43 -8.47 -14.22
C SER A 213 15.52 -7.32 -14.65
N ILE A 214 15.75 -6.13 -14.10
CA ILE A 214 15.20 -4.89 -14.64
C ILE A 214 16.33 -4.25 -15.43
N LEU A 215 16.12 -4.22 -16.76
CA LEU A 215 17.07 -3.83 -17.81
C LEU A 215 18.14 -4.90 -18.01
N GLY A 216 18.14 -5.54 -19.18
CA GLY A 216 19.11 -6.57 -19.59
C GLY A 216 20.54 -6.04 -19.69
N ILE A 217 21.13 -5.75 -18.54
CA ILE A 217 22.54 -5.43 -18.37
C ILE A 217 23.06 -6.45 -17.36
N ASP A 218 23.83 -7.41 -17.87
CA ASP A 218 24.62 -8.30 -17.02
C ASP A 218 25.66 -7.43 -16.28
N VAL A 219 25.49 -7.30 -14.96
CA VAL A 219 26.53 -6.74 -14.11
C VAL A 219 27.38 -7.91 -13.59
N PRO A 220 28.70 -7.92 -13.83
CA PRO A 220 29.54 -9.04 -13.42
C PRO A 220 29.62 -9.13 -11.90
N VAL A 221 29.49 -10.35 -11.38
CA VAL A 221 29.71 -10.68 -9.97
C VAL A 221 31.18 -10.47 -9.65
N CYS A 222 31.50 -9.38 -8.95
CA CYS A 222 32.79 -9.26 -8.28
C CYS A 222 32.84 -10.25 -7.11
N SER A 223 33.49 -11.39 -7.36
CA SER A 223 33.84 -12.38 -6.34
C SER A 223 34.90 -11.78 -5.41
N ALA A 224 34.51 -11.34 -4.21
CA ALA A 224 35.47 -11.06 -3.16
C ALA A 224 35.85 -12.37 -2.45
N GLY A 225 37.00 -12.93 -2.83
CA GLY A 225 37.60 -14.09 -2.17
C GLY A 225 38.23 -13.75 -0.81
N ASN A 226 37.88 -14.57 0.18
CA ASN A 226 38.68 -15.14 1.27
C ASN A 226 39.77 -14.31 1.99
N SER A 227 39.69 -14.26 3.33
CA SER A 227 40.66 -14.94 4.20
C SER A 227 40.21 -14.99 5.67
N GLY A 228 40.42 -16.13 6.34
CA GLY A 228 40.19 -16.23 7.80
C GLY A 228 39.99 -17.66 8.30
N ARG A 229 41.09 -18.39 8.43
CA ARG A 229 41.20 -19.80 8.84
C ARG A 229 40.57 -20.09 10.22
N ASN A 230 39.89 -21.24 10.37
CA ASN A 230 40.38 -22.25 11.32
C ASN A 230 39.90 -23.67 10.98
N LYS A 231 40.88 -24.56 10.84
CA LYS A 231 40.72 -26.00 10.58
C LYS A 231 40.57 -26.74 11.91
N LYS A 232 39.65 -27.70 12.02
CA LYS A 232 39.91 -28.98 12.71
C LYS A 232 39.22 -30.12 11.97
N ALA A 233 39.95 -31.22 11.89
CA ALA A 233 39.75 -32.35 11.00
C ALA A 233 38.80 -33.43 11.57
N VAL A 234 38.33 -34.25 10.63
CA VAL A 234 37.51 -35.47 10.69
C VAL A 234 38.14 -36.57 11.59
N PRO A 235 37.42 -37.66 11.94
CA PRO A 235 37.39 -38.82 11.04
C PRO A 235 36.04 -39.58 10.95
N GLN A 236 36.05 -40.46 9.94
CA GLN A 236 34.95 -41.09 9.23
C GLN A 236 34.73 -42.56 9.66
N LYS A 237 33.59 -43.14 9.24
CA LYS A 237 33.18 -44.57 9.18
C LYS A 237 32.39 -45.04 10.42
N TRP A 238 31.24 -45.71 10.27
CA TRP A 238 31.11 -47.09 9.77
C TRP A 238 29.88 -47.38 8.88
N ARG A 239 30.05 -48.38 8.00
CA ARG A 239 29.09 -48.99 7.07
C ARG A 239 28.17 -50.03 7.74
N LYS A 240 26.96 -50.25 7.18
CA LYS A 240 26.36 -51.50 6.60
C LYS A 240 24.81 -51.37 6.63
N LYS A 241 24.08 -51.38 5.50
CA LYS A 241 23.61 -52.51 4.63
C LYS A 241 22.72 -53.48 5.42
N THR A 242 21.40 -53.57 5.20
CA THR A 242 20.65 -54.43 4.22
C THR A 242 19.15 -54.02 4.22
N ARG A 243 18.43 -53.78 3.11
CA ARG A 243 17.79 -54.68 2.10
C ARG A 243 16.75 -55.72 2.61
N GLY A 244 15.55 -55.68 2.01
CA GLY A 244 14.59 -56.79 1.79
C GLY A 244 13.21 -56.53 2.41
N HIS A 245 12.15 -56.21 1.64
CA HIS A 245 11.19 -57.15 1.00
C HIS A 245 10.34 -57.92 2.03
N SER A 246 9.03 -58.16 1.91
CA SER A 246 7.97 -57.90 0.93
C SER A 246 6.64 -58.30 1.60
N GLN A 247 5.52 -57.78 1.10
CA GLN A 247 4.16 -58.36 1.09
C GLN A 247 3.51 -58.91 2.38
N VAL A 248 2.32 -58.39 2.70
CA VAL A 248 1.02 -59.02 2.36
C VAL A 248 0.07 -57.93 1.89
#